data_AF-A0ABD2NFH8-F1
#
_entry.id   AF-A0ABD2NFH8-F1
#
_cell.length_a   1.000
_cell.length_b   1.000
_cell.length_c   1.000
_cell.angle_alpha   90.00
_cell.angle_beta   90.00
_cell.angle_gamma   90.00
#
_symmetry.space_group_name_H-M   'P 1'
#
loop_
_entity.id
_entity.type
_entity.pdbx_description
1 polymer ?
#
loop_
_entity_poly.entity_id
_entity_poly.type
_entity_poly.pdbx_seq_one_letter_code
_entity_poly.pdbx_strand_id
1 'polypeptide(L)'
;MTDKAWRSISVTTISSCFKSCGFSMSQEEASEEPLEPDMSLEADWNKLQNTEVQFEDYVTCDEGLATTGTLTDAEVIDIVNQDINEDNADENDVDHTDPADFEPLISNKQARVAINTLRSFIEICDDIEDRVFSSLFELEKIIDKKSANCLNQKR
;
A
#
# COMPACT_ATOMS: atom_id res chain seq x y z
N MET A 1 -16.83 12.58 -26.05
CA MET A 1 -17.37 11.37 -25.38
C MET A 1 -17.27 11.45 -23.86
N THR A 2 -16.27 12.16 -23.31
CA THR A 2 -16.03 12.31 -21.87
C THR A 2 -17.14 13.04 -21.11
N ASP A 3 -17.71 14.12 -21.64
CA ASP A 3 -18.79 14.89 -20.97
C ASP A 3 -20.03 14.04 -20.65
N LYS A 4 -20.44 13.17 -21.58
CA LYS A 4 -21.59 12.29 -21.39
C LYS A 4 -21.36 11.25 -20.28
N ALA A 5 -20.12 10.78 -20.14
CA ALA A 5 -19.73 9.86 -19.08
C ALA A 5 -19.79 10.55 -17.72
N TRP A 6 -19.20 11.75 -17.60
CA TRP A 6 -19.23 12.54 -16.36
C TRP A 6 -20.65 12.87 -15.89
N ARG A 7 -21.54 13.25 -16.82
CA ARG A 7 -22.94 13.56 -16.51
C ARG A 7 -23.78 12.35 -16.08
N SER A 8 -23.29 11.13 -16.33
CA SER A 8 -23.98 9.89 -15.97
C SER A 8 -23.61 9.35 -14.58
N ILE A 9 -22.59 9.94 -13.95
CA ILE A 9 -22.14 9.55 -12.62
C ILE A 9 -23.14 10.06 -11.59
N SER A 10 -23.67 9.14 -10.78
CA SER A 10 -24.57 9.50 -9.67
C SER A 10 -23.79 9.91 -8.43
N VAL A 11 -24.44 10.68 -7.55
CA VAL A 11 -23.91 11.03 -6.22
C VAL A 11 -23.53 9.78 -5.43
N THR A 12 -24.27 8.68 -5.59
CA THR A 12 -23.98 7.40 -4.94
C THR A 12 -22.67 6.80 -5.44
N THR A 13 -22.37 6.88 -6.75
CA THR A 13 -21.10 6.42 -7.30
C THR A 13 -19.95 7.21 -6.72
N ILE A 14 -20.08 8.54 -6.67
CA ILE A 14 -19.08 9.42 -6.06
C ILE A 14 -18.87 9.04 -4.59
N SER A 15 -19.95 8.93 -3.81
CA SER A 15 -19.87 8.56 -2.40
C SER A 15 -19.20 7.19 -2.18
N SER A 16 -19.50 6.20 -3.02
CA SER A 16 -18.86 4.88 -2.94
C SER A 16 -17.36 4.95 -3.23
N CYS A 17 -16.93 5.74 -4.24
CA CYS A 17 -15.52 5.94 -4.52
C CYS A 17 -14.78 6.55 -3.32
N PHE A 18 -15.33 7.61 -2.72
CA PHE A 18 -14.74 8.21 -1.51
C PHE A 18 -14.63 7.20 -0.36
N LYS A 19 -15.65 6.37 -0.14
CA LYS A 19 -15.62 5.30 0.87
C LYS A 19 -14.57 4.24 0.57
N SER A 20 -14.44 3.82 -0.69
CA SER A 20 -13.40 2.88 -1.11
C SER A 20 -11.99 3.44 -0.91
N CYS A 21 -11.82 4.76 -1.02
CA CYS A 21 -10.57 5.45 -0.69
C CYS A 21 -10.40 5.74 0.81
N GLY A 22 -11.22 5.16 1.69
CA GLY A 22 -11.10 5.29 3.14
C GLY A 22 -11.73 6.56 3.73
N PHE A 23 -12.35 7.43 2.92
CA PHE A 23 -13.07 8.59 3.42
C PHE A 23 -14.46 8.17 3.93
N SER A 24 -14.64 8.22 5.24
CA SER A 24 -15.95 8.05 5.88
C SER A 24 -16.34 9.36 6.57
N MET A 25 -17.18 10.15 5.90
CA MET A 25 -17.81 11.31 6.53
C MET A 25 -18.93 10.79 7.45
N SER A 26 -18.87 11.10 8.75
CA SER A 26 -20.09 11.14 9.56
C SER A 26 -20.96 12.25 8.99
N GLN A 27 -22.22 11.94 8.71
CA GLN A 27 -23.19 12.90 8.20
C GLN A 27 -23.56 13.90 9.31
N GLU A 28 -22.62 14.78 9.65
CA GLU A 28 -22.99 16.12 10.09
C GLU A 28 -23.63 16.76 8.87
N GLU A 29 -24.86 17.24 9.03
CA GLU A 29 -25.58 17.94 7.98
C GLU A 29 -24.62 18.93 7.35
N ALA A 30 -24.29 18.71 6.07
CA ALA A 30 -23.52 19.67 5.31
C ALA A 30 -24.30 20.97 5.44
N SER A 31 -23.79 21.90 6.24
CA SER A 31 -24.33 23.25 6.24
C SER A 31 -24.27 23.67 4.78
N GLU A 32 -25.44 23.95 4.20
CA GLU A 32 -25.53 24.76 3.00
C GLU A 32 -25.01 26.16 3.39
N GLU A 33 -23.71 26.26 3.68
CA GLU A 33 -23.03 27.53 3.55
C GLU A 33 -23.25 27.92 2.10
N PRO A 34 -23.87 29.09 1.84
CA PRO A 34 -23.94 29.61 0.50
C PRO A 34 -22.52 29.53 -0.06
N LEU A 35 -22.35 28.83 -1.18
CA LEU A 35 -21.16 29.00 -1.99
C LEU A 35 -21.17 30.48 -2.38
N GLU A 36 -20.49 31.30 -1.58
CA GLU A 36 -20.16 32.67 -1.93
C GLU A 36 -19.66 32.59 -3.37
N PRO A 37 -20.29 33.31 -4.32
CA PRO A 37 -19.83 33.27 -5.69
C PRO A 37 -18.35 33.60 -5.63
N ASP A 38 -17.52 32.65 -6.04
CA ASP A 38 -16.07 32.70 -5.96
C ASP A 38 -15.58 33.84 -6.85
N MET A 39 -15.69 35.07 -6.33
CA MET A 39 -15.14 36.28 -6.92
C MET A 39 -13.60 36.25 -6.86
N SER A 40 -12.99 35.22 -6.27
CA SER A 40 -11.54 35.04 -6.20
C SER A 40 -10.99 34.32 -7.43
N LEU A 41 -11.72 33.36 -8.01
CA LEU A 41 -11.25 32.60 -9.19
C LEU A 41 -10.89 33.50 -10.38
N GLU A 42 -11.74 34.48 -10.73
CA GLU A 42 -11.44 35.44 -11.80
C GLU A 42 -10.21 36.32 -11.45
N ALA A 43 -10.10 36.75 -10.19
CA ALA A 43 -8.99 37.58 -9.73
C ALA A 43 -7.67 36.81 -9.74
N ASP A 44 -7.71 35.52 -9.41
CA ASP A 44 -6.56 34.62 -9.41
C ASP A 44 -6.15 34.22 -10.83
N TRP A 45 -7.11 34.07 -11.75
CA TRP A 45 -6.83 33.86 -13.17
C TRP A 45 -6.15 35.08 -13.82
N ASN A 46 -6.56 36.29 -13.44
CA ASN A 46 -5.90 37.52 -13.90
C ASN A 46 -4.47 37.67 -13.37
N LYS A 47 -4.12 37.07 -12.22
CA LYS A 47 -2.73 37.02 -11.74
C LYS A 47 -1.86 36.12 -12.61
N LEU A 48 -2.43 35.03 -13.14
CA LEU A 48 -1.72 34.11 -14.05
C LEU A 48 -1.40 34.75 -15.40
N GLN A 49 -2.24 35.67 -15.89
CA GLN A 49 -2.04 36.36 -17.17
C GLN A 49 -0.78 37.25 -17.23
N ASN A 50 -0.23 37.64 -16.08
CA ASN A 50 1.00 38.45 -15.98
C ASN A 50 2.25 37.62 -15.65
N THR A 51 2.15 36.29 -15.70
CA THR A 51 3.30 35.43 -15.45
C THR A 51 4.00 35.20 -16.77
N GLU A 52 5.27 35.59 -16.87
CA GLU A 52 6.10 35.48 -18.08
C GLU A 52 6.56 34.02 -18.31
N VAL A 53 5.67 33.05 -18.11
CA VAL A 53 5.96 31.62 -18.27
C VAL A 53 5.89 31.28 -19.75
N GLN A 54 6.97 30.74 -20.28
CA GLN A 54 7.04 30.22 -21.63
C GLN A 54 6.62 28.76 -21.65
N PHE A 55 6.26 28.26 -22.83
CA PHE A 55 5.91 26.85 -23.01
C PHE A 55 7.05 25.93 -22.53
N GLU A 56 8.30 26.27 -22.88
CA GLU A 56 9.50 25.53 -22.44
C GLU A 56 9.59 25.37 -20.92
N ASP A 57 9.16 26.33 -20.12
CA ASP A 57 9.23 26.24 -18.65
C ASP A 57 8.35 25.10 -18.10
N TYR A 58 7.29 24.73 -18.81
CA TYR A 58 6.47 23.56 -18.48
C TYR A 58 7.08 22.26 -19.00
N VAL A 59 7.79 22.31 -20.13
CA VAL A 59 8.44 21.13 -20.75
C VAL A 59 9.65 20.70 -19.94
N THR A 60 10.40 21.66 -19.40
CA THR A 60 11.64 21.42 -18.66
C THR A 60 11.45 21.56 -17.16
N CYS A 61 10.20 21.57 -16.66
CA CYS A 61 9.94 21.75 -15.24
C CYS A 61 10.53 20.63 -14.36
N ASP A 62 10.76 19.45 -14.93
CA ASP A 62 11.40 18.31 -14.30
C ASP A 62 12.89 18.16 -14.68
N GLU A 63 13.44 19.07 -15.48
CA GLU A 63 14.83 19.00 -15.92
C GLU A 63 15.78 19.18 -14.74
N GLY A 64 16.61 18.16 -14.50
CA GLY A 64 17.53 18.13 -13.37
C GLY A 64 16.90 17.75 -12.02
N LEU A 65 15.61 17.36 -11.99
CA LEU A 65 15.08 16.65 -10.83
C LEU A 65 15.75 15.29 -10.70
N ALA A 66 16.03 14.90 -9.46
CA ALA A 66 16.53 13.57 -9.18
C ALA A 66 15.45 12.55 -9.54
N THR A 67 15.67 11.82 -10.64
CA THR A 67 14.85 10.68 -11.02
C THR A 67 15.49 9.39 -10.52
N THR A 68 14.68 8.35 -10.37
CA THR A 68 15.23 7.01 -10.23
C THR A 68 16.00 6.67 -11.51
N GLY A 69 17.21 6.11 -11.36
CA GLY A 69 18.00 5.67 -12.51
C GLY A 69 17.24 4.65 -13.36
N THR A 70 17.60 4.53 -14.63
CA THR A 70 17.10 3.45 -15.48
C THR A 70 17.61 2.13 -14.95
N LEU A 71 16.71 1.19 -14.65
CA LEU A 71 17.09 -0.16 -14.29
C LEU A 71 17.81 -0.82 -15.47
N THR A 72 18.89 -1.52 -15.16
CA THR A 72 19.56 -2.40 -16.11
C THR A 72 18.75 -3.67 -16.33
N ASP A 73 18.91 -4.32 -17.49
CA ASP A 73 18.24 -5.59 -17.79
C ASP A 73 18.48 -6.64 -16.68
N ALA A 74 19.66 -6.63 -16.06
CA ALA A 74 19.98 -7.52 -14.94
C ALA A 74 19.15 -7.22 -13.69
N GLU A 75 18.97 -5.94 -13.34
CA GLU A 75 18.12 -5.52 -12.22
C GLU A 75 16.64 -5.79 -12.50
N VAL A 76 16.18 -5.59 -13.74
CA VAL A 76 14.82 -5.96 -14.16
C VAL A 76 14.59 -7.47 -14.01
N ILE A 77 15.55 -8.29 -14.46
CA ILE A 77 15.47 -9.75 -14.32
C ILE A 77 15.47 -10.16 -12.85
N ASP A 78 16.25 -9.49 -12.00
CA ASP A 78 16.31 -9.81 -10.57
C ASP A 78 14.99 -9.46 -9.86
N ILE A 79 14.38 -8.31 -10.19
CA ILE A 79 13.03 -7.91 -9.72
C ILE A 79 11.99 -8.93 -10.18
N VAL A 80 11.97 -9.28 -11.47
CA VAL A 80 11.02 -10.26 -12.01
C VAL A 80 11.23 -11.64 -11.38
N ASN A 81 12.46 -12.04 -11.09
CA ASN A 81 12.73 -13.30 -10.39
C ASN A 81 12.37 -13.23 -8.90
N GLN A 82 12.46 -12.07 -8.26
CA GLN A 82 11.91 -11.83 -6.93
C GLN A 82 10.39 -11.98 -6.95
N ASP A 83 9.71 -11.35 -7.90
CA ASP A 83 8.26 -11.44 -8.09
C ASP A 83 7.82 -12.89 -8.37
N ILE A 84 8.53 -13.64 -9.22
CA ILE A 84 8.21 -15.06 -9.49
C ILE A 84 8.42 -15.95 -8.25
N ASN A 85 9.33 -15.59 -7.35
CA ASN A 85 9.52 -16.29 -6.08
C ASN A 85 8.52 -15.85 -4.99
N GLU A 86 7.86 -14.70 -5.18
CA GLU A 86 6.83 -14.14 -4.30
C GLU A 86 5.39 -14.30 -4.83
N ASP A 87 5.22 -14.76 -6.07
CA ASP A 87 3.92 -15.00 -6.69
C ASP A 87 3.29 -16.32 -6.26
N ASN A 88 2.72 -16.30 -5.07
CA ASN A 88 1.31 -16.68 -4.92
C ASN A 88 0.58 -15.61 -4.10
N ALA A 89 0.62 -14.36 -4.54
CA ALA A 89 -0.22 -13.31 -3.98
C ALA A 89 -0.55 -12.26 -5.05
N ASP A 90 -1.63 -12.56 -5.77
CA ASP A 90 -2.68 -11.61 -6.20
C ASP A 90 -2.29 -10.41 -7.06
N GLU A 91 -2.88 -10.38 -8.26
CA GLU A 91 -2.95 -9.22 -9.15
C GLU A 91 -3.67 -8.05 -8.44
N ASN A 92 -2.95 -7.20 -7.71
CA ASN A 92 -3.44 -5.87 -7.36
C ASN A 92 -2.30 -4.86 -7.21
N ASP A 93 -2.31 -3.94 -8.17
CA ASP A 93 -2.03 -2.51 -7.98
C ASP A 93 -0.73 -2.15 -7.25
N VAL A 94 0.35 -1.98 -8.04
CA VAL A 94 1.60 -1.39 -7.56
C VAL A 94 1.38 0.11 -7.38
N ASP A 95 0.81 0.46 -6.22
CA ASP A 95 0.98 1.76 -5.61
C ASP A 95 2.47 1.96 -5.30
N HIS A 96 3.04 3.08 -5.73
CA HIS A 96 4.40 3.49 -5.41
C HIS A 96 4.48 3.89 -3.94
N THR A 97 4.39 2.90 -3.05
CA THR A 97 4.68 3.04 -1.63
C THR A 97 6.18 2.79 -1.42
N ASP A 98 6.83 3.72 -0.74
CA ASP A 98 8.25 3.69 -0.37
C ASP A 98 8.65 2.31 0.19
N PRO A 99 9.69 1.64 -0.34
CA PRO A 99 10.15 0.33 0.17
C PRO A 99 10.63 0.38 1.64
N ALA A 100 10.67 1.56 2.27
CA ALA A 100 10.95 1.72 3.69
C ALA A 100 9.78 1.34 4.64
N ASP A 101 8.54 1.22 4.15
CA ASP A 101 7.35 1.01 5.01
C ASP A 101 6.82 -0.43 5.07
N PHE A 102 7.43 -1.39 4.35
CA PHE A 102 7.09 -2.79 4.53
C PHE A 102 7.86 -3.36 5.74
N GLU A 103 7.18 -3.50 6.88
CA GLU A 103 7.61 -4.51 7.85
C GLU A 103 7.74 -5.85 7.11
N PRO A 104 8.91 -6.52 7.15
CA PRO A 104 9.14 -7.69 6.33
C PRO A 104 8.10 -8.75 6.66
N LEU A 105 7.35 -9.19 5.64
CA LEU A 105 6.33 -10.22 5.80
C LEU A 105 7.01 -11.51 6.27
N ILE A 106 6.91 -11.82 7.56
CA ILE A 106 7.58 -13.01 8.12
C ILE A 106 6.94 -14.26 7.53
N SER A 107 7.72 -14.98 6.72
CA SER A 107 7.33 -16.24 6.12
C SER A 107 7.15 -17.33 7.18
N ASN A 108 6.34 -18.35 6.88
CA ASN A 108 6.14 -19.50 7.76
C ASN A 108 7.46 -20.23 8.09
N LYS A 109 8.39 -20.27 7.12
CA LYS A 109 9.73 -20.82 7.31
C LYS A 109 10.53 -20.02 8.33
N GLN A 110 10.52 -18.68 8.24
CA GLN A 110 11.20 -17.81 9.20
C GLN A 110 10.59 -17.93 10.60
N ALA A 111 9.26 -18.00 10.71
CA ALA A 111 8.58 -18.24 11.98
C ALA A 111 8.97 -19.59 12.62
N ARG A 112 9.10 -20.65 11.81
CA ARG A 112 9.60 -21.97 12.29
C ARG A 112 11.05 -21.93 12.74
N VAL A 113 11.91 -21.20 12.04
CA VAL A 113 13.30 -21.03 12.46
C VAL A 113 13.35 -20.30 13.80
N ALA A 114 12.63 -19.19 13.93
CA ALA A 114 12.60 -18.39 15.16
C ALA A 114 12.09 -19.19 16.37
N ILE A 115 11.01 -19.96 16.23
CA ILE A 115 10.46 -20.74 17.34
C ILE A 115 11.39 -21.89 17.76
N ASN A 116 12.10 -22.50 16.80
CA ASN A 116 13.11 -23.53 17.10
C ASN A 116 14.32 -22.93 17.82
N THR A 117 14.79 -21.75 17.40
CA THR A 117 15.85 -21.02 18.11
C THR A 117 15.43 -20.71 19.54
N LEU A 118 14.20 -20.26 19.74
CA LEU A 118 13.66 -19.96 21.07
C LEU A 118 13.55 -21.23 21.94
N ARG A 119 13.06 -22.34 21.37
CA ARG A 119 12.99 -23.64 22.06
C ARG A 119 14.38 -24.09 22.52
N SER A 120 15.38 -24.09 21.62
CA SER A 120 16.75 -24.49 21.96
C SER A 120 17.39 -23.61 23.03
N PHE A 121 17.09 -22.31 23.05
CA PHE A 121 17.57 -21.43 24.12
C PHE A 121 16.96 -21.80 25.48
N ILE A 122 15.63 -22.02 25.51
CA ILE A 122 14.90 -22.35 26.74
C ILE A 122 15.31 -23.71 27.29
N GLU A 123 15.63 -24.69 26.44
CA GLU A 123 16.15 -26.00 26.86
C GLU A 123 17.47 -25.93 27.62
N ILE A 124 18.24 -24.85 27.45
CA ILE A 124 19.53 -24.64 28.12
C ILE A 124 19.34 -23.85 29.44
N CYS A 125 18.16 -23.26 29.67
CA CYS A 125 17.86 -22.54 30.91
C CYS A 125 17.45 -23.52 32.02
N ASP A 126 17.97 -23.29 33.23
CA ASP A 126 17.53 -23.99 34.43
C ASP A 126 16.21 -23.41 34.96
N ASP A 127 15.42 -24.24 35.67
CA ASP A 127 14.17 -23.85 36.37
C ASP A 127 13.06 -23.28 35.48
N ILE A 128 12.89 -23.85 34.28
CA ILE A 128 11.78 -23.53 33.38
C ILE A 128 10.58 -24.43 33.67
N GLU A 129 9.41 -23.83 33.87
CA GLU A 129 8.16 -24.57 34.09
C GLU A 129 7.59 -25.16 32.79
N ASP A 130 6.99 -26.35 32.87
CA ASP A 130 6.39 -27.07 31.74
C ASP A 130 5.35 -26.27 30.93
N ARG A 131 4.72 -25.27 31.55
CA ARG A 131 3.78 -24.36 30.87
C ARG A 131 4.43 -23.58 29.73
N VAL A 132 5.74 -23.32 29.83
CA VAL A 132 6.51 -22.59 28.81
C VAL A 132 6.64 -23.44 27.55
N PHE A 133 7.03 -24.71 27.69
CA PHE A 133 7.10 -25.65 26.57
C PHE A 133 5.73 -25.92 25.95
N SER A 134 4.69 -26.01 26.77
CA SER A 134 3.30 -26.15 26.30
C SER A 134 2.87 -24.94 25.46
N SER A 135 3.26 -23.74 25.87
CA SER A 135 2.97 -22.51 25.12
C SER A 135 3.70 -22.46 23.79
N LEU A 136 4.98 -22.86 23.74
CA LEU A 136 5.73 -22.97 22.49
C LEU A 136 5.11 -24.00 21.53
N PHE A 137 4.61 -25.11 22.06
CA PHE A 137 3.94 -26.12 21.24
C PHE A 137 2.64 -25.61 20.61
N GLU A 138 1.81 -24.85 21.34
CA GLU A 138 0.60 -24.26 20.77
C GLU A 138 0.93 -23.20 19.70
N LEU A 139 2.01 -22.43 19.87
CA LEU A 139 2.50 -21.50 18.84
C LEU A 139 2.96 -22.25 17.57
N GLU A 140 3.67 -23.36 17.72
CA GLU A 140 4.10 -24.22 16.60
C GLU A 140 2.90 -24.74 15.80
N LYS A 141 1.85 -25.19 16.50
CA LYS A 141 0.59 -25.66 15.91
C LYS A 141 -0.15 -24.57 15.13
N ILE A 142 -0.12 -23.32 15.58
CA ILE A 142 -0.71 -22.18 14.85
C ILE A 142 0.04 -21.93 13.54
N ILE A 143 1.38 -21.96 13.59
CA ILE A 143 2.24 -21.81 12.41
C ILE A 143 1.92 -22.92 11.39
N ASP A 144 1.74 -24.16 11.84
CA ASP A 144 1.44 -25.30 10.97
C ASP A 144 0.04 -25.27 10.38
N LYS A 145 -0.95 -24.84 11.16
CA LYS A 145 -2.32 -24.66 10.67
C LYS A 145 -2.39 -23.60 9.57
N LYS A 146 -1.60 -22.53 9.68
CA LYS A 146 -1.50 -21.50 8.63
C LYS A 146 -0.93 -22.11 7.34
N SER A 147 0.10 -22.94 7.43
CA SER A 147 0.70 -23.66 6.29
C SER A 147 -0.32 -24.60 5.59
N ALA A 148 -1.07 -25.37 6.37
CA ALA A 148 -2.09 -26.30 5.85
C ALA A 148 -3.28 -25.59 5.17
N ASN A 149 -3.71 -24.44 5.70
CA ASN A 149 -4.81 -23.66 5.11
C ASN A 149 -4.42 -23.00 3.78
N CYS A 150 -3.18 -22.53 3.63
CA CYS A 150 -2.67 -22.00 2.37
C CYS A 150 -2.57 -23.07 1.26
N LEU A 151 -2.41 -24.35 1.62
CA LEU A 151 -2.38 -25.48 0.67
C LEU A 151 -3.79 -25.91 0.22
N ASN A 152 -4.80 -25.75 1.08
CA ASN A 152 -6.19 -26.14 0.78
C ASN A 152 -6.99 -25.10 -0.04
N GLN A 153 -6.48 -23.87 -0.18
CA GLN A 153 -7.07 -22.85 -1.05
C GLN A 153 -6.63 -22.95 -2.52
N LYS A 154 -5.69 -23.85 -2.86
CA LYS A 154 -5.17 -24.05 -4.23
C LYS A 154 -5.77 -25.27 -4.95
N ARG A 155 -6.98 -25.71 -4.60
CA ARG A 155 -7.59 -26.92 -5.17
C ARG A 155 -8.98 -26.68 -5.73
#